data_AF-A0A0G4E5M5-F1
#
_entry.id   AF-A0A0G4E5M5-F1
#
_cell.length_a   1.000
_cell.length_b   1.000
_cell.length_c   1.000
_cell.angle_alpha   90.00
_cell.angle_beta   90.00
_cell.angle_gamma   90.00
#
_symmetry.space_group_name_H-M   'P 1'
#
loop_
_entity.id
_entity.type
_entity.pdbx_description
1 polymer ?
#
loop_
_entity_poly.entity_id
_entity_poly.type
_entity_poly.pdbx_seq_one_letter_code
_entity_poly.pdbx_strand_id
1 'polypeptide(L)' 'MIDAIYCMQLRELLLDHNRCVPVPKHIADTVSEDQVDFRYVKNWAVQQKLLSQHAEIGLVA' A
#
# COMPACT_ATOMS: atom_id res chain seq x y z
N MET A 1 -0.08 -7.72 13.17
CA MET A 1 -0.74 -6.43 13.53
C MET A 1 -0.58 -5.57 12.30
N ILE A 2 -1.67 -5.12 11.69
CA ILE A 2 -1.61 -4.42 10.40
C ILE A 2 -1.09 -3.00 10.65
N ASP A 3 0.03 -2.64 10.02
CA ASP A 3 0.68 -1.32 10.14
C ASP A 3 0.19 -0.32 9.07
N ALA A 4 -0.40 -0.81 7.98
CA ALA A 4 -1.00 0.02 6.94
C ALA A 4 -2.05 -0.74 6.13
N ILE A 5 -2.96 -0.02 5.48
CA ILE A 5 -3.98 -0.58 4.59
C ILE A 5 -3.83 0.05 3.22
N TYR A 6 -3.64 -0.76 2.18
CA TYR A 6 -3.73 -0.30 0.81
C TYR A 6 -5.19 -0.36 0.33
N CYS A 7 -5.76 0.77 -0.08
CA CYS A 7 -7.07 0.88 -0.68
C CYS A 7 -6.94 0.90 -2.21
N MET A 8 -7.38 -0.16 -2.89
CA MET A 8 -7.24 -0.30 -4.34
C MET A 8 -8.07 0.70 -5.13
N GLN A 9 -9.32 0.92 -4.72
CA GLN A 9 -10.25 1.84 -5.40
C GLN A 9 -9.73 3.27 -5.41
N LEU A 10 -9.18 3.71 -4.29
CA LEU A 10 -8.62 5.05 -4.12
C LEU A 10 -7.15 5.13 -4.57
N ARG A 11 -6.47 3.99 -4.69
CA ARG A 11 -5.02 3.88 -4.96
C ARG A 11 -4.21 4.60 -3.88
N GLU A 12 -4.64 4.45 -2.63
CA GLU A 12 -4.06 5.14 -1.47
C GLU A 12 -3.57 4.13 -0.44
N LEU A 13 -2.45 4.47 0.21
CA LEU A 13 -1.96 3.77 1.38
C LEU A 13 -2.38 4.53 2.62
N LEU A 14 -3.24 3.92 3.43
CA LEU A 14 -3.61 4.40 4.76
C LEU A 14 -2.55 3.93 5.75
N LEU A 15 -1.88 4.89 6.38
CA LEU A 15 -0.87 4.70 7.41
C LEU A 15 -1.48 4.96 8.80
N ASP A 16 -0.68 4.74 9.84
CA ASP A 16 -1.01 5.17 11.20
C ASP A 16 -1.42 6.66 11.27
N HIS A 17 -2.23 6.98 12.27
CA HIS A 17 -2.74 8.34 12.52
C HIS A 17 -3.59 8.94 11.39
N ASN A 18 -4.34 8.10 10.66
CA ASN A 18 -5.23 8.51 9.55
C ASN A 18 -4.52 9.27 8.41
N ARG A 19 -3.23 9.02 8.21
CA ARG A 19 -2.51 9.63 7.10
C ARG A 19 -2.71 8.78 5.84
N CYS A 20 -3.34 9.36 4.82
CA CYS A 20 -3.43 8.77 3.49
C CYS A 20 -2.29 9.27 2.60
N VAL A 21 -1.65 8.37 1.87
CA VAL A 21 -0.64 8.71 0.87
C VAL A 21 -1.03 8.10 -0.48
N PRO A 22 -1.19 8.91 -1.53
CA PRO A 22 -1.45 8.40 -2.88
C PRO A 22 -0.29 7.53 -3.37
N VAL A 23 -0.61 6.33 -3.84
CA VAL A 23 0.35 5.41 -4.43
C VAL A 23 0.58 5.84 -5.89
N PRO A 24 1.83 5.95 -6.36
CA PRO A 24 2.11 6.30 -7.74
C PRO A 24 1.40 5.36 -8.72
N LYS A 25 0.80 5.92 -9.77
CA LYS A 25 -0.03 5.17 -10.73
C LYS A 25 0.62 3.88 -11.24
N HIS A 26 1.89 3.93 -11.64
CA HIS A 26 2.62 2.77 -12.16
C HIS A 26 2.85 1.65 -11.12
N ILE A 27 2.82 1.97 -9.82
CA ILE A 27 2.83 0.99 -8.72
C ILE A 27 1.40 0.51 -8.46
N ALA A 28 0.42 1.42 -8.40
CA ALA A 28 -0.97 1.06 -8.13
C ALA A 28 -1.54 0.12 -9.21
N ASP A 29 -1.17 0.33 -10.47
CA ASP A 29 -1.58 -0.49 -11.61
C ASP A 29 -0.97 -1.91 -11.58
N THR A 30 -0.02 -2.22 -10.67
CA THR A 30 0.47 -3.60 -10.47
C THR A 30 -0.48 -4.44 -9.60
N VAL A 31 -1.47 -3.82 -8.96
CA VAL A 31 -2.47 -4.49 -8.13
C VAL A 31 -3.78 -4.49 -8.89
N SER A 32 -4.37 -5.65 -9.11
CA SER A 32 -5.64 -5.82 -9.81
C SER A 32 -6.57 -6.72 -9.01
N GLU A 33 -7.88 -6.66 -9.29
CA GLU A 33 -8.86 -7.53 -8.61
C GLU A 33 -8.57 -9.02 -8.85
N ASP A 34 -8.05 -9.36 -10.03
CA ASP A 34 -7.66 -10.72 -10.40
C ASP A 34 -6.29 -11.13 -9.80
N GLN A 35 -5.40 -10.16 -9.56
CA GLN A 35 -4.09 -10.36 -8.95
C GLN A 35 -3.83 -9.35 -7.85
N VAL A 36 -4.18 -9.78 -6.65
CA VAL A 36 -4.02 -9.06 -5.39
C VAL A 36 -2.56 -9.13 -4.89
N ASP A 37 -1.60 -8.78 -5.76
CA ASP A 37 -0.18 -8.71 -5.38
C ASP A 37 0.25 -7.27 -5.08
N PHE A 38 0.19 -6.90 -3.80
CA PHE A 38 0.57 -5.59 -3.30
C PHE A 38 2.04 -5.51 -2.84
N ARG A 39 2.90 -6.47 -3.21
CA ARG A 39 4.33 -6.44 -2.84
C ARG A 39 5.05 -5.21 -3.37
N TYR A 40 4.66 -4.72 -4.54
CA TYR A 40 5.24 -3.50 -5.13
C TYR A 40 4.83 -2.26 -4.36
N VAL A 41 3.59 -2.20 -3.87
CA VAL A 41 3.11 -1.15 -2.96
C VAL A 41 3.94 -1.17 -1.66
N LYS A 42 4.15 -2.36 -1.07
CA LYS A 42 5.00 -2.51 0.12
C LYS A 42 6.42 -2.02 -0.12
N ASN A 43 7.05 -2.49 -1.19
CA ASN A 43 8.43 -2.12 -1.52
C ASN A 43 8.58 -0.61 -1.73
N TRP A 44 7.63 -0.01 -2.46
CA TRP A 44 7.60 1.44 -2.65
C TRP A 44 7.44 2.18 -1.32
N ALA A 45 6.50 1.78 -0.46
CA ALA A 45 6.27 2.42 0.83
C ALA A 45 7.52 2.37 1.75
N VAL A 46 8.24 1.25 1.74
CA VAL A 46 9.51 1.09 2.45
C VAL A 46 10.60 2.02 1.87
N GLN A 47 10.72 2.10 0.54
CA GLN A 47 11.68 2.99 -0.12
C GLN A 47 11.41 4.47 0.18
N GLN A 48 10.13 4.85 0.30
CA GLN A 48 9.71 6.19 0.69
C GLN A 48 9.81 6.45 2.21
N LYS A 49 10.30 5.48 3.00
CA LYS A 49 10.37 5.54 4.47
C LYS A 49 9.01 5.78 5.13
N LEU A 50 7.92 5.36 4.48
CA LEU A 50 6.56 5.40 5.03
C LEU A 50 6.32 4.21 5.96
N LEU A 51 6.97 3.08 5.68
CA LEU A 51 6.85 1.83 6.43
C LEU A 51 8.21 1.20 6.69
N SER A 52 8.29 0.36 7.73
CA SER A 52 9.46 -0.48 7.98
C SER A 52 9.45 -1.71 7.05
N GLN A 53 10.61 -2.35 6.85
CA GLN A 53 10.69 -3.60 6.06
C GLN A 53 9.81 -4.72 6.63
N HIS A 54 9.61 -4.72 7.95
CA HIS A 54 8.81 -5.71 8.67
C HIS A 54 7.33 -5.36 8.75
N ALA A 55 6.92 -4.20 8.22
CA ALA A 55 5.53 -3.77 8.28
C ALA A 55 4.58 -4.76 7.58
N GLU A 56 3.46 -5.05 8.21
CA GLU A 56 2.34 -5.79 7.64
C GLU A 56 1.39 -4.82 6.96
N ILE A 57 1.09 -5.07 5.69
CA ILE A 57 0.12 -4.28 4.91
C ILE A 57 -1.11 -5.13 4.69
N GLY A 58 -2.28 -4.61 5.10
CA GLY A 58 -3.58 -5.13 4.74
C GLY A 58 -4.06 -4.53 3.41
N LEU A 59 -5.09 -5.13 2.85
CA LEU A 59 -5.69 -4.68 1.60
C LEU A 59 -7.19 -4.47 1.78
N VAL A 60 -7.70 -3.39 1.21
CA VAL A 60 -9.13 -3.16 0.99
C VAL A 60 -9.33 -2.94 -0.50
N ALA A 61 -10.11 -3.84 -1.11
CA ALA A 61 -10.54 -3.77 -2.51
C ALA A 61 -11.95 -3.21 -2.61
#